data_AF-A0A966Y766-F1
#
_entry.id   AF-A0A966Y766-F1
#
_cell.length_a   1.000
_cell.length_b   1.000
_cell.length_c   1.000
_cell.angle_alpha   90.00
_cell.angle_beta   90.00
_cell.angle_gamma   90.00
#
_symmetry.space_group_name_H-M   'P 1'
#
loop_
_entity.id
_entity.type
_entity.pdbx_description
1 polymer ?
#
loop_
_entity_poly.entity_id
_entity_poly.type
_entity_poly.pdbx_seq_one_letter_code
_entity_poly.pdbx_strand_id
1 'polypeptide(L)'
;MKFGNFDIDKAEGAILAHSIQTPNRRMRKGIVIGADDIAALKSAGITSVTAALLEHGDVIPVSLLEQLIEARATRRAVAYVV
;
A
#
# COMPACT_ATOMS: atom_id res chain seq x y z
N MET A 1 -2.11 -13.84 -3.43
CA MET A 1 -1.52 -12.51 -3.21
C MET A 1 -0.57 -12.22 -4.33
N LYS A 2 -0.73 -11.10 -5.05
CA LYS A 2 0.26 -10.66 -6.05
C LYS A 2 1.22 -9.67 -5.40
N PHE A 3 2.37 -10.17 -5.00
CA PHE A 3 3.49 -9.35 -4.55
C PHE A 3 4.42 -9.09 -5.72
N GLY A 4 4.73 -7.83 -5.99
CA GLY A 4 5.60 -7.48 -7.11
C GLY A 4 5.81 -5.99 -7.26
N ASN A 5 6.51 -5.61 -8.32
CA ASN A 5 6.64 -4.22 -8.72
C ASN A 5 5.43 -3.84 -9.57
N PHE A 6 4.63 -2.90 -9.07
CA PHE A 6 3.47 -2.38 -9.77
C PHE A 6 3.77 -0.97 -10.25
N ASP A 7 3.28 -0.64 -11.44
CA ASP A 7 3.17 0.76 -11.86
C ASP A 7 2.35 1.53 -10.84
N ILE A 8 2.73 2.77 -10.59
CA ILE A 8 2.07 3.63 -9.61
C ILE A 8 0.56 3.78 -9.89
N ASP A 9 0.16 3.73 -11.16
CA ASP A 9 -1.24 3.77 -11.62
C ASP A 9 -2.02 2.50 -11.26
N LYS A 10 -1.34 1.36 -11.16
CA LYS A 10 -1.93 0.05 -10.80
C LYS A 10 -1.70 -0.32 -9.35
N ALA A 11 -1.02 0.55 -8.59
CA ALA A 11 -0.71 0.33 -7.19
C ALA A 11 -1.85 0.78 -6.24
N GLU A 12 -2.93 1.38 -6.76
CA GLU A 12 -4.08 1.78 -5.94
C GLU A 12 -4.71 0.55 -5.25
N GLY A 13 -4.89 0.64 -3.93
CA GLY A 13 -5.38 -0.46 -3.11
C GLY A 13 -4.34 -1.53 -2.78
N ALA A 14 -3.11 -1.43 -3.30
CA ALA A 14 -2.01 -2.32 -2.94
C ALA A 14 -1.36 -1.88 -1.63
N ILE A 15 -0.82 -2.84 -0.88
CA ILE A 15 -0.14 -2.61 0.39
C ILE A 15 1.35 -2.40 0.13
N LEU A 16 1.90 -1.27 0.58
CA LEU A 16 3.30 -0.91 0.39
C LEU A 16 4.23 -1.92 1.09
N ALA A 17 5.14 -2.56 0.36
CA ALA A 17 6.01 -3.60 0.91
C ALA A 17 7.13 -3.03 1.80
N HIS A 18 7.67 -1.87 1.42
CA HIS A 18 8.78 -1.20 2.08
C HIS A 18 8.44 0.25 2.37
N SER A 19 9.13 0.87 3.31
CA SER A 19 8.92 2.29 3.58
C SER A 19 9.54 3.11 2.46
N ILE A 20 8.76 4.01 1.85
CA ILE A 20 9.23 4.92 0.81
C ILE A 20 9.37 6.32 1.43
N GLN A 21 10.54 6.91 1.27
CA GLN A 21 10.77 8.29 1.64
C GLN A 21 10.56 9.15 0.39
N THR A 22 9.45 9.87 0.34
CA THR A 22 9.21 10.88 -0.70
C THR A 22 9.64 12.26 -0.19
N PRO A 23 9.90 13.23 -1.09
CA PRO A 23 10.25 14.60 -0.69
C PRO A 23 9.14 15.25 0.15
N ASN A 24 7.88 14.91 -0.13
CA ASN A 24 6.72 15.46 0.56
C ASN A 24 6.39 14.74 1.87
N ARG A 25 6.65 13.43 1.97
CA ARG A 25 6.33 12.63 3.18
C ARG A 25 7.06 11.31 3.27
N ARG A 26 7.15 10.77 4.48
CA ARG A 26 7.61 9.40 4.73
C ARG A 26 6.42 8.44 4.77
N MET A 27 6.36 7.56 3.79
CA MET A 27 5.38 6.48 3.68
C MET A 27 5.93 5.23 4.36
N ARG A 28 5.21 4.69 5.35
CA ARG A 28 5.65 3.50 6.10
C ARG A 28 5.27 2.22 5.35
N LYS A 29 6.03 1.14 5.53
CA LYS A 29 5.60 -0.19 5.06
C LYS A 29 4.25 -0.57 5.66
N GLY A 30 3.40 -1.23 4.89
CA GLY A 30 2.04 -1.62 5.27
C GLY A 30 0.96 -0.58 4.93
N ILE A 31 1.27 0.62 4.47
CA ILE A 31 0.18 1.52 4.08
C ILE A 31 -0.55 0.97 2.84
N VAL A 32 -1.88 1.06 2.83
CA VAL A 32 -2.65 0.87 1.60
C VAL A 32 -2.48 2.12 0.76
N ILE A 33 -2.00 1.96 -0.47
CA ILE A 33 -1.78 3.07 -1.40
C ILE A 33 -3.14 3.56 -1.87
N GLY A 34 -3.50 4.81 -1.53
CA GLY A 34 -4.67 5.49 -2.09
C GLY A 34 -4.32 6.45 -3.23
N ALA A 35 -5.34 7.10 -3.80
CA ALA A 35 -5.16 8.10 -4.86
C ALA A 35 -4.22 9.27 -4.45
N ASP A 36 -4.26 9.69 -3.19
CA ASP A 36 -3.39 10.74 -2.64
C ASP A 36 -1.92 10.28 -2.54
N ASP A 37 -1.70 9.02 -2.17
CA ASP A 37 -0.38 8.37 -2.16
C ASP A 37 0.21 8.27 -3.57
N ILE A 38 -0.61 7.93 -4.55
CA ILE A 38 -0.22 7.89 -5.97
C ILE A 38 0.22 9.27 -6.44
N ALA A 39 -0.53 10.32 -6.10
CA ALA A 39 -0.18 11.69 -6.45
C ALA A 39 1.14 12.12 -5.80
N ALA A 40 1.36 11.80 -4.52
CA ALA A 40 2.60 12.10 -3.81
C ALA A 40 3.81 11.35 -4.40
N LEU A 41 3.65 10.07 -4.73
CA LEU A 41 4.69 9.24 -5.32
C LEU A 41 5.03 9.69 -6.76
N LYS A 42 4.03 10.03 -7.57
CA LYS A 42 4.24 10.63 -8.89
C LYS A 42 4.97 11.97 -8.80
N SER A 43 4.57 12.82 -7.84
CA SER A 43 5.24 14.11 -7.60
C SER A 43 6.68 13.93 -7.12
N ALA A 44 7.01 12.79 -6.50
CA ALA A 44 8.36 12.41 -6.12
C ALA A 44 9.19 11.84 -7.29
N GLY A 45 8.60 11.70 -8.48
CA GLY A 45 9.23 11.05 -9.64
C GLY A 45 9.25 9.53 -9.59
N ILE A 46 8.46 8.91 -8.70
CA ILE A 46 8.38 7.45 -8.55
C ILE A 46 7.29 6.92 -9.49
N THR A 47 7.69 6.13 -10.48
CA THR A 47 6.80 5.54 -11.49
C THR A 47 6.39 4.11 -11.15
N SER A 48 7.16 3.40 -10.33
CA SER A 48 6.90 2.02 -9.94
C SER A 48 7.20 1.80 -8.46
N VAL A 49 6.38 0.99 -7.80
CA VAL A 49 6.54 0.67 -6.37
C VAL A 49 6.38 -0.82 -6.12
N THR A 50 7.11 -1.34 -5.14
CA THR A 50 6.91 -2.72 -4.69
C THR A 50 5.77 -2.76 -3.70
N ALA A 51 4.70 -3.47 -4.06
CA ALA A 51 3.49 -3.57 -3.26
C ALA A 51 2.88 -4.97 -3.33
N ALA A 52 1.94 -5.25 -2.42
CA ALA A 52 1.15 -6.47 -2.40
C ALA A 52 -0.31 -6.12 -2.73
N LEU A 53 -0.81 -6.60 -3.87
CA LEU A 53 -2.22 -6.50 -4.21
C LEU A 53 -2.95 -7.76 -3.69
N LEU A 54 -3.98 -7.53 -2.88
CA LEU A 54 -4.86 -8.57 -2.38
C LEU A 54 -5.96 -8.84 -3.41
N GLU A 55 -6.04 -10.08 -3.89
CA GLU A 55 -7.10 -10.50 -4.81
C GLU A 55 -8.26 -11.16 -4.05
N HIS A 56 -9.44 -11.15 -4.65
CA HIS A 56 -10.63 -11.74 -4.05
C HIS A 56 -10.44 -13.26 -3.92
N GLY A 57 -10.32 -13.76 -2.68
CA GLY A 57 -10.00 -15.16 -2.38
C GLY A 57 -8.64 -15.39 -1.71
N ASP A 58 -7.85 -14.34 -1.45
CA ASP A 58 -6.61 -14.47 -0.69
C ASP A 58 -6.86 -14.84 0.77
N VAL A 59 -6.16 -15.89 1.24
CA VAL A 59 -6.05 -16.23 2.65
C VAL A 59 -5.00 -15.33 3.30
N ILE A 60 -5.48 -14.25 3.90
CA ILE A 60 -4.66 -13.35 4.72
C ILE A 60 -4.71 -13.75 6.19
N PRO A 61 -3.65 -13.48 6.97
CA PRO A 61 -3.71 -13.64 8.42
C PRO A 61 -4.83 -12.76 9.00
N VAL A 62 -5.52 -13.24 10.04
CA VAL A 62 -6.64 -12.52 10.69
C VAL A 62 -6.25 -11.10 11.09
N SER A 63 -5.01 -10.90 11.56
CA SER A 63 -4.47 -9.58 11.91
C SER A 63 -4.44 -8.58 10.75
N LEU A 64 -4.22 -9.05 9.51
CA LEU A 64 -4.26 -8.19 8.33
C LEU A 64 -5.70 -7.86 7.93
N LEU A 65 -6.63 -8.79 8.10
CA LEU A 65 -8.06 -8.57 7.84
C LEU A 65 -8.61 -7.48 8.78
N GLU A 66 -8.30 -7.56 10.07
CA GLU A 66 -8.70 -6.56 11.07
C GLU A 66 -8.18 -5.17 10.70
N GLN A 67 -6.89 -5.07 10.35
CA GLN A 67 -6.30 -3.79 9.94
C GLN A 67 -6.91 -3.24 8.65
N LEU A 68 -7.29 -4.09 7.68
CA LEU A 68 -7.96 -3.66 6.45
C LEU A 68 -9.39 -3.18 6.68
N ILE A 69 -10.13 -3.84 7.57
CA ILE A 69 -11.47 -3.40 8.00
C ILE A 69 -11.35 -2.03 8.67
N GLU A 70 -10.40 -1.87 9.58
CA GLU A 70 -10.15 -0.62 10.29
C GLU A 70 -9.69 0.50 9.34
N ALA A 71 -8.81 0.19 8.38
CA ALA A 71 -8.32 1.14 7.39
C ALA A 71 -9.39 1.59 6.42
N ARG A 72 -10.31 0.71 6.01
CA ARG A 72 -11.51 1.11 5.23
C ARG A 72 -12.40 2.07 6.02
N ALA A 73 -12.47 1.91 7.33
CA ALA A 73 -13.24 2.80 8.20
C ALA A 73 -12.53 4.14 8.49
N THR A 74 -11.20 4.18 8.56
CA THR A 74 -10.46 5.36 9.08
C THR A 74 -9.34 5.92 8.19
N ARG A 75 -9.14 5.44 6.95
CA ARG A 75 -7.99 5.82 6.09
C ARG A 75 -6.62 5.66 6.78
N ARG A 76 -6.51 4.71 7.71
CA ARG A 76 -5.28 4.45 8.49
C ARG A 76 -4.37 3.43 7.80
N ALA A 77 -3.08 3.53 8.08
CA ALA A 77 -2.04 2.61 7.61
C ALA A 77 -2.22 1.19 8.18
N VAL A 78 -2.07 0.15 7.34
CA VAL A 78 -2.28 -1.27 7.65
C VAL A 78 -0.93 -1.96 7.88
N ALA A 79 -0.38 -1.92 9.08
CA ALA A 79 0.97 -2.45 9.32
C ALA A 79 1.12 -3.96 9.00
N TYR A 80 1.57 -4.28 7.79
CA TYR A 80 2.03 -5.61 7.39
C TYR A 80 3.54 -5.74 7.67
N VAL A 81 3.88 -6.62 8.61
CA VAL A 81 5.26 -7.05 8.85
C VAL A 81 5.44 -8.35 8.07
N VAL A 82 6.02 -8.24 6.86
CA VAL A 82 6.92 -9.30 6.37
C VAL A 82 8.19 -9.24 7.19
#